data_AF-A0A2S2CTS6-F1
#
_entry.id   AF-A0A2S2CTS6-F1
#
_cell.length_a   1.000
_cell.length_b   1.000
_cell.length_c   1.000
_cell.angle_alpha   90.00
_cell.angle_beta   90.00
_cell.angle_gamma   90.00
#
_symmetry.space_group_name_H-M   'P 1'
#
loop_
_entity.id
_entity.type
_entity.pdbx_description
1 polymer ?
#
loop_
_entity_poly.entity_id
_entity_poly.type
_entity_poly.pdbx_seq_one_letter_code
_entity_poly.pdbx_strand_id
1 'polypeptide(L)' 'MLGVTTRTLQRWRVTGEGPAWVRIGVRLIRYAETDVAAWKERHTYAHRAAELAGGANG' A
#
# COMPACT_ATOMS: atom_id res chain seq x y z
N MET A 1 0.70 -10.95 -5.75
CA MET A 1 -0.02 -9.80 -6.38
C MET A 1 -1.12 -9.28 -5.43
N LEU A 2 -1.41 -7.97 -5.41
CA LEU A 2 -2.15 -7.29 -4.31
C LEU A 2 -3.68 -7.45 -4.25
N GLY A 3 -4.34 -7.92 -5.33
CA GLY A 3 -5.80 -8.12 -5.34
C GLY A 3 -6.66 -6.84 -5.33
N VAL A 4 -6.06 -5.65 -5.52
CA VAL A 4 -6.75 -4.35 -5.53
C VAL A 4 -6.87 -3.80 -6.95
N THR A 5 -7.88 -2.95 -7.17
CA THR A 5 -8.10 -2.31 -8.48
C THR A 5 -7.00 -1.30 -8.82
N THR A 6 -6.79 -1.06 -10.11
CA THR A 6 -5.84 -0.04 -10.61
C THR A 6 -6.17 1.36 -10.07
N ARG A 7 -7.45 1.67 -9.85
CA ARG A 7 -7.90 2.95 -9.29
C ARG A 7 -7.47 3.11 -7.83
N THR A 8 -7.56 2.04 -7.04
CA THR A 8 -7.04 2.01 -5.66
C THR A 8 -5.53 2.26 -5.66
N LEU A 9 -4.79 1.56 -6.53
CA LEU A 9 -3.34 1.76 -6.67
C LEU A 9 -2.98 3.18 -7.10
N GLN A 10 -3.78 3.81 -7.96
CA GLN A 10 -3.59 5.21 -8.34
C GLN A 10 -3.77 6.15 -7.15
N ARG A 11 -4.85 5.99 -6.39
CA ARG A 11 -5.12 6.79 -5.18
C ARG A 11 -3.97 6.67 -4.18
N TRP A 12 -3.56 5.45 -3.89
CA TRP A 12 -2.44 5.10 -3.01
C TRP A 12 -1.14 5.81 -3.37
N ARG A 13 -0.81 5.93 -4.65
CA ARG A 13 0.37 6.70 -5.08
C ARG A 13 0.25 8.20 -4.85
N VAL A 14 -0.97 8.74 -4.81
CA VAL A 14 -1.23 10.17 -4.57
C VAL A 14 -1.26 10.44 -3.06
N THR A 15 -1.90 9.59 -2.28
CA THR A 15 -2.04 9.77 -0.82
C THR A 15 -0.81 9.29 -0.04
N GLY A 16 0.06 8.50 -0.65
CA GLY A 16 1.20 7.86 0.02
C GLY A 16 0.81 6.62 0.83
N GLU A 17 -0.47 6.22 0.82
CA GLU A 17 -0.91 4.96 1.40
C GLU A 17 -0.54 3.82 0.45
N GLY A 18 0.03 2.71 0.94
CA GLY A 18 0.32 1.53 0.11
C GLY A 18 1.79 1.13 0.06
N PRO A 19 2.10 0.03 -0.66
CA PRO A 19 3.47 -0.44 -0.81
C PRO A 19 4.31 0.53 -1.64
N ALA A 20 5.63 0.48 -1.41
CA ALA A 20 6.58 1.22 -2.22
C ALA A 20 6.42 0.84 -3.70
N TRP A 21 6.54 1.83 -4.57
CA TRP A 21 6.40 1.67 -6.01
C TRP A 21 7.66 2.18 -6.69
N VAL A 22 8.02 1.52 -7.79
CA VAL A 22 9.18 1.88 -8.60
C VAL A 22 8.69 2.39 -9.95
N ARG A 23 9.21 3.55 -10.37
CA ARG A 23 9.00 4.09 -11.71
C ARG A 23 10.09 3.54 -12.62
N ILE A 24 9.73 2.64 -13.52
CA ILE A 24 10.65 2.08 -14.52
C ILE A 24 10.61 2.91 -15.81
N GLY A 25 9.52 3.64 -16.06
CA GLY A 25 9.43 4.57 -17.19
C GLY A 25 8.26 5.56 -17.03
N VAL A 26 8.11 6.46 -18.00
CA VAL A 26 7.10 7.55 -17.98
C VAL A 26 5.68 7.04 -17.69
N ARG A 27 5.31 5.88 -18.22
CA ARG A 27 3.99 5.24 -18.01
C ARG A 27 4.08 3.87 -17.32
N LEU A 28 5.27 3.48 -16.87
CA LEU A 28 5.51 2.14 -16.32
C LEU A 28 5.81 2.22 -14.83
N ILE A 29 4.81 1.84 -14.05
CA ILE A 29 4.91 1.68 -12.60
C ILE A 29 4.91 0.19 -12.28
N ARG A 30 5.80 -0.22 -11.37
CA ARG A 30 5.85 -1.57 -10.82
C ARG A 30 5.88 -1.51 -9.30
N TYR A 31 5.45 -2.60 -8.69
CA TYR A 31 5.56 -2.84 -7.26
C TYR A 31 6.45 -4.07 -7.12
N ALA A 32 7.55 -3.95 -6.38
CA ALA A 32 8.39 -5.09 -6.10
C ALA A 32 7.63 -6.04 -5.16
N GLU A 33 7.77 -7.35 -5.37
CA GLU A 33 7.05 -8.33 -4.56
C GLU A 33 7.42 -8.25 -3.09
N THR A 34 8.69 -7.94 -2.79
CA THR A 34 9.22 -7.73 -1.45
C THR A 34 8.56 -6.55 -0.75
N ASP A 35 8.42 -5.41 -1.42
CA ASP A 35 7.77 -4.21 -0.86
C ASP A 35 6.28 -4.45 -0.63
N VAL A 36 5.65 -5.20 -1.54
CA VAL A 36 4.25 -5.62 -1.39
C VAL A 36 4.07 -6.53 -0.18
N ALA A 37 4.96 -7.50 0.01
CA ALA A 37 4.91 -8.41 1.15
C ALA A 37 5.12 -7.66 2.47
N ALA A 38 6.16 -6.82 2.55
CA ALA A 38 6.46 -6.01 3.73
C ALA A 38 5.31 -5.04 4.07
N TRP A 39 4.69 -4.43 3.06
CA TRP A 39 3.52 -3.58 3.29
C TRP A 39 2.35 -4.37 3.84
N LYS A 40 2.03 -5.54 3.26
CA LYS A 40 0.97 -6.41 3.75
C LYS A 40 1.19 -6.80 5.21
N GLU A 41 2.41 -7.18 5.57
CA GLU A 41 2.75 -7.55 6.95
C GLU A 41 2.50 -6.38 7.92
N ARG A 42 2.91 -5.16 7.55
CA ARG A 42 2.68 -3.95 8.35
C ARG A 42 1.21 -3.51 8.40
N HIS A 43 0.41 -3.85 7.39
CA HIS A 43 -0.99 -3.43 7.26
C HIS A 43 -1.96 -4.61 7.45
N THR A 44 -1.51 -5.70 8.06
CA THR A 44 -2.37 -6.80 8.50
C THR A 44 -2.72 -6.54 9.96
N TYR A 45 -4.00 -6.29 10.21
CA TYR A 45 -4.53 -6.07 11.55
C TYR A 45 -5.46 -7.23 11.92
N ALA A 46 -5.36 -7.72 13.16
CA ALA A 46 -6.22 -8.81 13.64
C ALA A 46 -7.70 -8.40 13.71
N HIS A 47 -7.99 -7.12 13.93
CA HIS A 47 -9.34 -6.56 13.97
C HIS A 47 -9.32 -5.04 13.71
N ARG A 48 -10.46 -4.50 13.26
CA ARG A 48 -10.62 -3.08 12.90
C ARG A 48 -10.31 -2.09 14.03
N ALA A 49 -10.49 -2.50 15.29
CA ALA A 49 -10.10 -1.66 16.43
C ALA A 49 -8.57 -1.50 16.55
N ALA A 50 -7.77 -2.49 16.14
CA ALA A 50 -6.30 -2.40 16.17
C ALA A 50 -5.79 -1.49 15.05
N GLU A 51 -6.47 -1.46 13.90
CA GLU A 51 -6.21 -0.53 12.81
C GLU A 51 -6.39 0.93 13.26
N LEU A 52 -7.52 1.24 13.91
CA LEU A 52 -7.85 2.60 14.37
C LEU A 52 -6.90 3.10 15.47
N ALA A 53 -6.42 2.21 16.35
CA ALA A 53 -5.48 2.57 17.41
C ALA A 53 -4.12 3.02 16.87
N GLY A 54 -3.70 2.55 15.69
CA GLY A 54 -2.47 2.98 15.02
C GLY A 54 -2.58 4.30 14.26
N GLY A 55 -3.80 4.72 13.91
CA GLY A 55 -4.08 5.97 13.18
C GLY A 55 -4.28 7.20 14.07
N ALA A 56 -4.31 7.05 15.39
CA ALA A 56 -4.48 8.14 16.35
C ALA A 56 -3.14 8.84 16.66
N ASN A 57 -2.52 9.43 15.63
CA ASN A 57 -1.51 10.46 15.78
C ASN A 57 -1.58 11.34 14.52
N GLY A 58 -2.50 12.30 14.56
CA GLY A 58 -2.68 13.36 13.56
C GLY A 58 -3.11 14.63 14.28
#